data_AF-A0A1F3NMI4-F1
#
_entry.id   AF-A0A1F3NMI4-F1
#
_cell.length_a   1.000
_cell.length_b   1.000
_cell.length_c   1.000
_cell.angle_alpha   90.00
_cell.angle_beta   90.00
_cell.angle_gamma   90.00
#
_symmetry.space_group_name_H-M   'P 1'
#
loop_
_entity.id
_entity.type
_entity.pdbx_description
1 polymer ?
#
loop_
_entity_poly.entity_id
_entity_poly.type
_entity_poly.pdbx_seq_one_letter_code
_entity_poly.pdbx_strand_id
1 'polypeptide(L)'
;MNLQKAVKAKKIAIHGPFKYIRHPIYDSMYILSTGLGLIFFSWLWFIVMVAFAPLWYLECKEEEKEMIKLHGQKYVDYQKTTGMFLPIK
;
A
#
# COMPACT_ATOMS: atom_id res chain seq x y z
N MET A 1 5.72 10.29 22.14
CA MET A 1 5.82 11.04 20.86
C MET A 1 4.48 10.92 20.15
N ASN A 2 3.62 11.94 20.29
CA ASN A 2 2.17 11.83 20.01
C ASN A 2 1.89 11.61 18.52
N LEU A 3 1.17 10.54 18.18
CA LEU A 3 0.71 10.20 16.82
C LEU A 3 -0.01 11.37 16.12
N GLN A 4 -0.67 12.24 16.89
CA GLN A 4 -1.30 13.46 16.39
C GLN A 4 -0.33 14.48 15.79
N LYS A 5 0.95 14.52 16.20
CA LYS A 5 1.95 15.43 15.62
C LYS A 5 2.43 14.99 14.23
N ALA A 6 2.41 13.69 13.93
CA ALA A 6 2.80 13.16 12.62
C ALA A 6 1.72 13.46 11.56
N VAL A 7 0.44 13.27 11.90
CA VAL A 7 -0.70 13.70 11.06
C VAL A 7 -0.65 15.21 10.80
N LYS A 8 -0.25 16.00 11.81
CA LYS A 8 -0.11 17.46 11.70
C LYS A 8 1.05 17.91 10.80
N ALA A 9 2.02 17.04 10.49
CA ALA A 9 3.20 17.43 9.73
C ALA A 9 2.93 17.62 8.22
N LYS A 10 1.77 17.18 7.68
CA LYS A 10 1.39 17.33 6.25
C LYS A 10 2.48 16.89 5.25
N LYS A 11 3.43 16.04 5.67
CA LYS A 11 4.51 15.55 4.82
C LYS A 11 4.16 14.16 4.31
N ILE A 12 4.16 14.02 2.99
CA ILE A 12 4.04 12.72 2.33
C ILE A 12 5.38 12.00 2.51
N ALA A 13 5.35 10.76 2.97
CA ALA A 13 6.54 9.91 3.00
C ALA A 13 6.89 9.52 1.57
N ILE A 14 7.91 10.18 0.98
CA ILE A 14 8.36 9.94 -0.41
C ILE A 14 9.80 9.39 -0.48
N HIS A 15 10.37 9.03 0.67
CA HIS A 15 11.74 8.54 0.79
C HIS A 15 11.77 7.05 1.13
N GLY A 16 12.87 6.37 0.79
CA GLY A 16 13.02 4.94 1.02
C GLY A 16 12.12 4.11 0.10
N PRO A 17 11.45 3.04 0.59
CA PRO A 17 10.58 2.18 -0.22
C PRO A 17 9.44 2.95 -0.91
N PHE A 18 8.93 4.00 -0.23
CA PHE A 18 7.87 4.87 -0.76
C PHE A 18 8.29 5.65 -2.01
N LYS A 19 9.58 5.75 -2.31
CA LYS A 19 10.04 6.35 -3.58
C LYS A 19 9.67 5.49 -4.80
N TYR A 20 9.49 4.18 -4.62
CA TYR A 20 9.27 3.24 -5.72
C TYR A 20 7.80 2.78 -5.77
N ILE A 21 7.23 2.51 -4.60
CA ILE A 21 5.91 1.90 -4.43
C ILE A 21 5.14 2.68 -3.37
N ARG A 22 3.86 2.97 -3.59
CA ARG A 22 3.03 3.74 -2.66
C ARG A 22 2.60 2.92 -1.43
N HIS A 23 2.38 1.63 -1.62
CA HIS A 23 1.85 0.71 -0.60
C HIS A 23 2.78 -0.48 -0.30
N PRO A 24 4.04 -0.24 0.12
CA PRO A 24 5.03 -1.32 0.33
C PRO A 24 4.63 -2.30 1.44
N ILE A 25 3.81 -1.87 2.39
CA ILE A 25 3.27 -2.74 3.46
C ILE A 25 2.30 -3.76 2.86
N TYR A 26 1.37 -3.31 2.02
CA TYR A 26 0.41 -4.19 1.36
C TYR A 26 1.13 -5.18 0.43
N ASP A 27 2.17 -4.76 -0.28
CA ASP A 27 3.02 -5.68 -1.07
C ASP A 27 3.67 -6.74 -0.19
N SER A 28 4.23 -6.35 0.95
CA SER A 28 4.82 -7.30 1.88
C SER A 28 3.78 -8.29 2.43
N MET A 29 2.53 -7.86 2.61
CA MET A 29 1.43 -8.76 3.00
C MET A 29 1.10 -9.76 1.91
N TYR A 30 1.06 -9.36 0.63
CA TYR A 30 0.86 -10.28 -0.48
C TYR A 30 1.97 -11.33 -0.58
N ILE A 31 3.24 -10.89 -0.47
CA ILE A 31 4.41 -11.77 -0.52
C ILE A 31 4.39 -12.76 0.65
N LEU A 32 4.17 -12.26 1.87
CA LEU A 32 4.15 -13.09 3.08
C LEU A 32 2.98 -14.07 3.05
N SER A 33 1.80 -13.64 2.62
CA SER A 33 0.63 -14.50 2.48
C SER A 33 0.86 -15.60 1.45
N THR A 34 1.51 -15.27 0.32
CA THR A 34 1.89 -16.25 -0.70
C THR A 34 2.89 -17.26 -0.13
N GLY A 35 3.92 -16.79 0.58
CA GLY A 35 4.92 -17.64 1.23
C GLY A 35 4.31 -18.61 2.25
N LEU A 36 3.38 -18.14 3.08
CA LEU A 36 2.63 -18.99 4.01
C LEU A 36 1.81 -20.06 3.27
N GLY A 37 1.11 -19.68 2.20
CA GLY A 37 0.37 -20.63 1.36
C GLY A 37 1.24 -21.75 0.80
N LEU A 38 2.46 -21.41 0.37
CA LEU A 38 3.44 -22.37 -0.13
C LEU A 38 3.98 -23.28 0.98
N ILE A 39 4.34 -22.73 2.14
CA ILE A 39 4.87 -23.51 3.28
C ILE A 39 3.86 -24.57 3.74
N PHE A 40 2.58 -24.21 3.83
CA PHE A 40 1.53 -25.10 4.29
C PHE A 40 0.91 -25.97 3.18
N PHE A 41 1.36 -25.83 1.92
CA PHE A 41 0.77 -26.49 0.74
C PHE A 41 -0.77 -26.41 0.69
N SER A 42 -1.33 -25.31 1.20
CA SER A 42 -2.77 -25.18 1.41
C SER A 42 -3.42 -24.51 0.21
N TRP A 43 -4.06 -25.30 -0.64
CA TRP A 43 -4.82 -24.78 -1.78
C TRP A 43 -5.98 -23.87 -1.34
N LEU A 44 -6.57 -24.17 -0.17
CA LEU A 44 -7.62 -23.35 0.42
C LEU A 44 -7.11 -21.96 0.81
N TRP A 45 -5.86 -21.86 1.27
CA TRP A 45 -5.25 -20.57 1.59
C TRP A 45 -5.14 -19.66 0.37
N PHE A 46 -4.78 -20.20 -0.80
CA PHE A 46 -4.74 -19.43 -2.04
C PHE A 46 -6.12 -18.91 -2.45
N ILE A 47 -7.18 -19.69 -2.24
CA ILE A 47 -8.57 -19.25 -2.50
C ILE A 47 -8.92 -18.05 -1.61
N VAL A 48 -8.60 -18.14 -0.32
CA VAL A 48 -8.78 -17.03 0.63
C VAL A 48 -7.97 -15.82 0.17
N MET A 49 -6.71 -16.00 -0.21
CA MET A 49 -5.85 -14.91 -0.66
C MET A 49 -6.42 -14.19 -1.89
N VAL A 50 -6.94 -14.93 -2.87
CA VAL A 50 -7.58 -14.37 -4.07
C VAL A 50 -8.86 -13.62 -3.72
N ALA A 51 -9.63 -14.11 -2.74
CA ALA A 51 -10.83 -13.41 -2.25
C ALA A 51 -10.49 -12.12 -1.48
N PHE A 52 -9.38 -12.09 -0.75
CA PHE A 52 -8.95 -10.94 0.05
C PHE A 52 -8.13 -9.89 -0.75
N ALA A 53 -7.45 -10.29 -1.82
CA ALA A 53 -6.72 -9.38 -2.69
C ALA A 53 -7.53 -8.15 -3.16
N PRO A 54 -8.78 -8.28 -3.66
CA PRO A 54 -9.58 -7.13 -4.04
C PRO A 54 -9.95 -6.24 -2.83
N LEU A 55 -10.08 -6.79 -1.62
CA LEU A 55 -10.36 -6.00 -0.41
C LEU A 55 -9.18 -5.09 -0.08
N TRP A 56 -7.96 -5.62 -0.07
CA TRP A 56 -6.76 -4.81 0.14
C TRP A 56 -6.55 -3.77 -0.96
N TYR A 57 -6.90 -4.10 -2.21
CA TYR A 57 -6.89 -3.13 -3.30
C TYR A 57 -7.86 -1.97 -3.06
N LEU A 58 -9.07 -2.27 -2.58
CA LEU A 58 -10.07 -1.24 -2.26
C LEU A 58 -9.63 -0.37 -1.08
N GLU A 59 -9.04 -0.98 -0.05
CA GLU A 59 -8.46 -0.27 1.09
C GLU A 59 -7.37 0.71 0.64
N CYS A 60 -6.44 0.26 -0.21
CA CYS A 60 -5.40 1.11 -0.80
C CYS A 60 -6.00 2.29 -1.57
N LYS A 61 -7.10 2.08 -2.30
CA LYS A 61 -7.81 3.16 -3.01
C LYS A 61 -8.49 4.14 -2.07
N GLU A 62 -9.02 3.67 -0.97
CA GLU A 62 -9.67 4.52 0.03
C GLU A 62 -8.63 5.39 0.75
N GLU A 63 -7.51 4.80 1.17
CA GLU A 63 -6.36 5.55 1.69
C GLU A 63 -5.86 6.60 0.69
N GLU A 64 -5.74 6.25 -0.60
CA GLU A 64 -5.32 7.21 -1.64
C GLU A 64 -6.30 8.39 -1.75
N LYS A 65 -7.62 8.16 -1.64
CA LYS A 65 -8.62 9.25 -1.64
C LYS A 65 -8.44 10.16 -0.44
N GLU A 66 -8.17 9.61 0.74
CA GLU A 66 -7.91 10.40 1.94
C GLU A 66 -6.61 11.20 1.82
N MET A 67 -5.55 10.61 1.26
CA MET A 67 -4.29 11.30 1.01
C MET A 67 -4.44 12.43 0.00
N ILE A 68 -5.26 12.26 -1.04
CA ILE A 68 -5.62 13.34 -1.97
C ILE A 68 -6.39 14.45 -1.23
N LYS A 69 -7.34 14.12 -0.36
CA LYS A 69 -8.07 15.13 0.45
C LYS A 69 -7.12 15.90 1.38
N LEU A 70 -6.12 15.24 1.97
CA LEU A 70 -5.20 15.83 2.94
C LEU A 70 -4.05 16.63 2.29
N HIS A 71 -3.52 16.16 1.17
CA HIS A 71 -2.31 16.70 0.54
C HIS A 71 -2.53 17.30 -0.87
N GLY A 72 -3.71 17.12 -1.45
CA GLY A 72 -4.11 17.68 -2.74
C GLY A 72 -3.16 17.32 -3.87
N GLN A 73 -2.77 18.33 -4.65
CA GLN A 73 -1.94 18.16 -5.85
C GLN A 73 -0.59 17.49 -5.57
N LYS A 74 -0.02 17.67 -4.36
CA LYS A 74 1.26 17.04 -3.99
C LYS A 74 1.19 15.51 -4.03
N TYR A 75 0.06 14.94 -3.63
CA TYR A 75 -0.13 13.48 -3.68
C TYR A 75 -0.43 13.01 -5.11
N VAL A 76 -1.20 13.79 -5.87
CA VAL A 76 -1.47 13.51 -7.28
C VAL A 76 -0.17 13.47 -8.10
N ASP A 77 0.76 14.41 -7.86
CA ASP A 77 2.05 14.42 -8.56
C ASP A 77 2.96 13.26 -8.10
N TYR A 78 2.89 12.88 -6.83
CA TYR A 78 3.55 11.68 -6.33
C TYR A 78 3.02 10.41 -7.02
N GLN A 79 1.69 10.24 -7.15
CA GLN A 79 1.06 9.12 -7.85
C GLN A 79 1.50 8.95 -9.32
N LYS A 80 1.92 10.04 -9.99
CA LYS A 80 2.46 9.98 -11.37
C LYS A 80 3.87 9.41 -11.43
N THR A 81 4.62 9.46 -10.34
CA THR A 81 6.04 9.06 -10.28
C THR A 81 6.28 7.70 -9.63
N THR A 82 5.32 7.21 -8.86
CA THR A 82 5.42 5.96 -8.09
C THR A 82 4.20 5.11 -8.35
N GLY A 83 4.34 3.78 -8.36
CA GLY A 83 3.23 2.87 -8.64
C GLY A 83 2.57 2.35 -7.38
N MET A 84 1.38 1.76 -7.51
CA MET A 84 0.60 1.31 -6.35
C MET A 84 1.28 0.15 -5.64
N PHE A 85 1.62 -0.91 -6.39
CA PHE A 85 2.25 -2.16 -5.92
C PHE A 85 3.53 -2.53 -6.70
N LEU A 86 3.80 -1.84 -7.81
CA LEU A 86 4.96 -2.10 -8.65
C LEU A 86 5.61 -0.77 -9.05
N PRO A 87 6.94 -0.71 -9.15
CA PRO A 87 7.63 0.49 -9.61
C PRO A 87 7.27 0.80 -11.07
N ILE A 88 7.00 2.07 -11.38
CA ILE A 88 6.73 2.56 -12.74
C ILE A 88 7.99 3.12 -13.42
N LYS A 89 9.13 3.11 -12.71
CA LYS A 89 10.45 3.58 -13.17
C LYS A 89 11.51 2.58 -12.81
#